data_AF-A0A0F9KL14-F1
#
_entry.id   AF-A0A0F9KL14-F1
#
_cell.length_a   1.000
_cell.length_b   1.000
_cell.length_c   1.000
_cell.angle_alpha   90.00
_cell.angle_beta   90.00
_cell.angle_gamma   90.00
#
_symmetry.space_group_name_H-M   'P 1'
#
loop_
_entity.id
_entity.type
_entity.pdbx_description
1 polymer ?
#
loop_
_entity_poly.entity_id
_entity_poly.type
_entity_poly.pdbx_seq_one_letter_code
_entity_poly.pdbx_strand_id
1 'polypeptide(L)'
;MTILNNDSERKRAQFTQEILDDIRNAPGYCSFYSYVSNRMMALGLQRKAKETGLFENVYWSNPANKEGLIRKIEKFLVEHIK
;
A
#
# COMPACT_ATOMS: atom_id res chain seq x y z
N MET A 1 -25.58 -18.93 -1.61
CA MET A 1 -24.61 -18.14 -0.82
C MET A 1 -23.74 -17.38 -1.80
N THR A 2 -23.99 -16.11 -2.17
CA THR A 2 -23.09 -15.48 -3.19
C THR A 2 -23.25 -13.99 -3.53
N ILE A 3 -24.24 -13.21 -3.06
CA ILE A 3 -24.34 -11.79 -3.51
C ILE A 3 -23.54 -10.84 -2.59
N LEU A 4 -23.63 -11.03 -1.27
CA LEU A 4 -22.97 -10.16 -0.28
C LEU A 4 -21.42 -10.27 -0.31
N ASN A 5 -20.86 -11.44 -0.64
CA ASN A 5 -19.41 -11.61 -0.72
C ASN A 5 -18.81 -10.83 -1.91
N ASN A 6 -19.46 -10.88 -3.08
CA ASN A 6 -18.95 -10.20 -4.28
C ASN A 6 -18.89 -8.68 -4.12
N ASP A 7 -19.89 -8.07 -3.48
CA ASP A 7 -19.88 -6.62 -3.23
C ASP A 7 -18.80 -6.21 -2.23
N SER A 8 -18.54 -7.04 -1.21
CA SER A 8 -17.48 -6.78 -0.24
C SER A 8 -16.08 -6.87 -0.88
N GLU A 9 -15.84 -7.88 -1.70
CA GLU A 9 -14.58 -8.05 -2.43
C GLU A 9 -14.36 -6.92 -3.44
N ARG A 10 -15.41 -6.52 -4.16
CA ARG A 10 -15.34 -5.38 -5.09
C ARG A 10 -15.01 -4.08 -4.37
N LYS A 11 -15.65 -3.80 -3.23
CA LYS A 11 -15.35 -2.60 -2.42
C LYS A 11 -13.92 -2.61 -1.90
N ARG A 12 -13.41 -3.76 -1.45
CA ARG A 12 -12.00 -3.91 -1.03
C ARG A 12 -11.03 -3.67 -2.18
N ALA A 13 -11.32 -4.21 -3.36
CA ALA A 13 -10.49 -3.99 -4.54
C ALA A 13 -10.46 -2.52 -4.95
N GLN A 14 -11.62 -1.85 -4.96
CA GLN A 14 -11.73 -0.41 -5.22
C GLN A 14 -10.93 0.41 -4.21
N PHE A 15 -11.12 0.15 -2.91
CA PHE A 15 -10.40 0.84 -1.85
C PHE A 15 -8.88 0.64 -1.94
N THR A 16 -8.44 -0.59 -2.26
CA THR A 16 -7.02 -0.89 -2.48
C THR A 16 -6.46 -0.10 -3.66
N GLN A 17 -7.21 -0.03 -4.76
CA GLN A 17 -6.82 0.72 -5.95
C GLN A 17 -6.70 2.23 -5.66
N GLU A 18 -7.65 2.80 -4.92
CA GLU A 18 -7.61 4.21 -4.50
C GLU A 18 -6.36 4.53 -3.68
N ILE A 19 -5.97 3.64 -2.76
CA ILE A 19 -4.72 3.80 -1.98
C ILE A 19 -3.49 3.73 -2.89
N LEU A 20 -3.47 2.81 -3.86
CA LEU A 20 -2.34 2.68 -4.79
C LEU A 20 -2.21 3.90 -5.70
N ASP A 21 -3.32 4.45 -6.17
CA ASP A 21 -3.31 5.64 -7.01
C ASP A 21 -2.88 6.87 -6.21
N ASP A 22 -3.30 6.99 -4.95
CA ASP A 22 -2.80 8.00 -4.01
C ASP A 22 -1.27 7.90 -3.82
N ILE A 23 -0.74 6.68 -3.61
CA ILE A 23 0.70 6.43 -3.48
C ILE A 23 1.47 6.73 -4.78
N ARG A 24 0.94 6.37 -5.94
CA ARG A 24 1.57 6.67 -7.24
C ARG A 24 1.73 8.16 -7.45
N ASN A 25 0.72 8.92 -7.03
CA ASN A 25 0.64 10.38 -7.11
C ASN A 25 1.22 11.09 -5.88
N ALA A 26 2.07 10.40 -5.09
CA ALA A 26 2.76 10.99 -3.95
C ALA A 26 3.39 12.35 -4.32
N PRO A 27 3.14 13.42 -3.54
CA PRO A 27 3.66 14.75 -3.85
C PRO A 27 5.19 14.79 -3.83
N GLY A 28 5.78 15.51 -4.79
CA GLY A 28 7.23 15.60 -4.95
C GLY A 28 8.00 16.30 -3.82
N TYR A 29 7.31 17.00 -2.91
CA TYR A 29 7.93 17.65 -1.75
C TYR A 29 8.24 16.67 -0.60
N CYS A 30 7.76 15.43 -0.65
CA CYS A 30 8.01 14.41 0.36
C CYS A 30 8.68 13.17 -0.23
N SER A 31 9.49 12.48 0.57
CA SER A 31 10.09 11.22 0.12
C SER A 31 9.00 10.16 -0.07
N PHE A 32 9.17 9.30 -1.08
CA PHE A 32 8.23 8.21 -1.34
C PHE A 32 8.08 7.29 -0.11
N TYR A 33 9.19 7.04 0.60
CA TYR A 33 9.18 6.30 1.87
C TYR A 33 8.27 6.94 2.92
N SER A 34 8.47 8.24 3.20
CA SER A 34 7.69 8.96 4.22
C SER A 34 6.21 8.98 3.86
N TYR A 35 5.89 9.17 2.58
CA TYR A 35 4.51 9.16 2.09
C TYR A 35 3.84 7.81 2.35
N VAL A 36 4.47 6.71 1.94
CA VAL A 36 3.94 5.36 2.12
C VAL A 36 3.85 4.99 3.60
N SER A 37 4.86 5.33 4.41
CA SER A 37 4.85 5.07 5.86
C SER A 37 3.68 5.75 6.57
N ASN A 38 3.45 7.03 6.25
CA ASN A 38 2.31 7.79 6.77
C ASN A 38 0.97 7.19 6.31
N ARG A 39 0.88 6.73 5.05
CA ARG A 39 -0.33 6.06 4.55
C ARG A 39 -0.60 4.76 5.29
N MET A 40 0.42 3.94 5.56
CA MET A 40 0.26 2.71 6.34
C MET A 40 -0.17 3.00 7.79
N MET A 41 0.32 4.10 8.38
CA MET A 41 -0.13 4.55 9.70
C MET A 41 -1.60 4.98 9.68
N ALA A 42 -2.00 5.80 8.70
CA ALA A 42 -3.39 6.25 8.55
C ALA A 42 -4.37 5.08 8.33
N LEU A 43 -3.92 4.00 7.70
CA LEU A 43 -4.69 2.76 7.50
C LEU A 43 -4.68 1.82 8.72
N GLY A 44 -3.96 2.15 9.79
CA GLY A 44 -3.78 1.25 10.95
C GLY A 44 -2.95 0.01 10.64
N LEU A 45 -2.19 0.02 9.53
CA LEU A 45 -1.39 -1.11 9.04
C LEU A 45 0.09 -1.02 9.43
N GLN A 46 0.53 0.04 10.11
CA GLN A 46 1.94 0.26 10.45
C GLN A 46 2.58 -0.93 11.20
N ARG A 47 1.88 -1.51 12.17
CA ARG A 47 2.38 -2.68 12.92
C ARG A 47 2.60 -3.88 12.00
N LYS A 48 1.61 -4.20 11.17
CA LYS A 48 1.70 -5.30 10.18
C LYS A 48 2.81 -5.04 9.17
N ALA A 49 2.96 -3.81 8.69
CA ALA A 49 4.03 -3.44 7.76
C ALA A 49 5.42 -3.61 8.36
N LYS A 50 5.57 -3.42 9.68
CA LYS A 50 6.80 -3.72 10.41
C LYS A 50 7.02 -5.22 10.56
N GLU A 51 5.99 -5.97 10.97
CA GLU A 51 6.06 -7.42 11.13
C GLU A 51 6.36 -8.16 9.82
N THR A 52 5.91 -7.64 8.67
CA THR A 52 6.19 -8.21 7.34
C THR A 52 7.47 -7.67 6.68
N GLY A 53 8.22 -6.79 7.35
CA GLY A 53 9.42 -6.19 6.77
C GLY A 53 9.14 -5.40 5.49
N LEU A 54 7.95 -4.76 5.36
CA LEU A 54 7.58 -3.96 4.18
C LEU A 54 8.66 -2.91 3.90
N PHE A 55 9.18 -2.28 4.95
CA PHE A 55 10.12 -1.16 4.89
C PHE A 55 11.61 -1.53 5.00
N GLU A 56 11.97 -2.80 5.22
CA GLU A 56 13.34 -3.21 5.61
C GLU A 56 14.36 -3.31 4.44
N ASN A 57 14.21 -2.55 3.36
CA ASN A 57 15.08 -2.67 2.18
C ASN A 57 15.70 -1.33 1.73
N VAL A 58 16.94 -1.33 1.25
CA VAL A 58 17.66 -0.14 0.76
C VAL A 58 17.03 0.47 -0.49
N TYR A 59 16.12 -0.25 -1.17
CA TYR A 59 15.48 0.21 -2.41
C TYR A 59 14.62 1.47 -2.28
N TRP A 60 14.16 1.85 -1.08
CA TRP A 60 13.29 3.02 -0.86
C TRP A 60 13.94 4.36 -1.21
N SER A 61 15.26 4.43 -1.23
CA SER A 61 16.02 5.65 -1.53
C SER A 61 16.27 5.86 -3.02
N ASN A 62 16.00 4.86 -3.86
CA ASN A 62 16.29 4.92 -5.30
C ASN A 62 14.98 5.05 -6.10
N PRO A 63 14.76 6.19 -6.81
CA PRO A 63 13.59 6.41 -7.65
C PRO A 63 13.37 5.35 -8.72
N ALA A 64 14.43 4.72 -9.24
CA ALA A 64 14.33 3.66 -10.25
C ALA A 64 13.58 2.42 -9.74
N ASN A 65 13.52 2.23 -8.42
CA ASN A 65 12.81 1.12 -7.80
C ASN A 65 11.33 1.39 -7.52
N LYS A 66 10.82 2.60 -7.82
CA LYS A 66 9.46 3.02 -7.47
C LYS A 66 8.40 2.01 -7.93
N GLU A 67 8.50 1.50 -9.15
CA GLU A 67 7.55 0.52 -9.69
C GLU A 67 7.60 -0.82 -8.94
N GLY A 68 8.80 -1.32 -8.62
CA GLY A 68 8.96 -2.54 -7.81
C GLY A 68 8.41 -2.37 -6.40
N LEU A 69 8.59 -1.18 -5.80
CA LEU A 69 8.02 -0.85 -4.50
C LEU A 69 6.49 -0.77 -4.53
N ILE A 70 5.89 -0.20 -5.58
CA ILE A 70 4.44 -0.16 -5.77
C ILE A 70 3.86 -1.58 -5.79
N ARG A 71 4.47 -2.52 -6.53
CA ARG A 71 4.02 -3.92 -6.57
C ARG A 71 4.14 -4.61 -5.22
N LYS A 72 5.20 -4.32 -4.46
CA LYS A 72 5.37 -4.82 -3.08
C LYS A 72 4.27 -4.29 -2.15
N ILE A 73 3.92 -3.00 -2.29
CA ILE A 73 2.85 -2.36 -1.53
C ILE A 73 1.49 -2.94 -1.90
N GLU A 74 1.19 -3.11 -3.19
CA GLU A 74 -0.05 -3.72 -3.69
C GLU A 74 -0.27 -5.10 -3.07
N LYS A 75 0.75 -5.98 -3.15
CA LYS A 75 0.68 -7.31 -2.54
C LYS A 75 0.38 -7.22 -1.04
N PHE A 76 1.07 -6.33 -0.32
CA PHE A 76 0.85 -6.14 1.11
C PHE A 76 -0.59 -5.67 1.42
N LEU A 77 -1.12 -4.71 0.67
CA LEU A 77 -2.47 -4.18 0.87
C LEU A 77 -3.54 -5.25 0.62
N VAL A 78 -3.43 -6.00 -0.47
CA VAL A 78 -4.36 -7.10 -0.79
C VAL A 78 -4.40 -8.16 0.32
N GLU A 79 -3.25 -8.47 0.93
CA GLU A 79 -3.15 -9.45 2.02
C GLU A 79 -3.73 -8.93 3.35
N HIS A 80 -3.67 -7.62 3.61
CA HIS A 80 -3.90 -7.07 4.97
C HIS A 80 -5.13 -6.18 5.11
N ILE A 81 -5.72 -5.72 4.01
CA ILE A 81 -7.03 -5.04 3.97
C ILE A 81 -8.10 -6.13 3.82
N LYS A 82 -8.92 -6.31 4.86
CA LYS A 82 -10.00 -7.31 4.92
C LYS A 82 -11.37 -6.73 4.60
#